data_AF-A0A7X7SN61-F1
#
_entry.id   AF-A0A7X7SN61-F1
#
_cell.length_a   1.000
_cell.length_b   1.000
_cell.length_c   1.000
_cell.angle_alpha   90.00
_cell.angle_beta   90.00
_cell.angle_gamma   90.00
#
_symmetry.space_group_name_H-M   'P 1'
#
loop_
_entity.id
_entity.type
_entity.pdbx_description
1 polymer ?
#
loop_
_entity_poly.entity_id
_entity_poly.type
_entity_poly.pdbx_seq_one_letter_code
_entity_poly.pdbx_strand_id
1 'polypeptide(L)'
;GAEKVWFIDVIGDKSSLDERGIYLSSVVWDLSSLATLAIKQVEQGAFGSETYWLNTENGIGLLRTQWIPGDVWAAVEEAAAGIAAGDIDVPLTATGAEVKDFLNRDE
;
A
#
# COMPACT_ATOMS: atom_id res chain seq x y z
N GLY A 1 -9.81 7.23 28.77
CA GLY A 1 -8.94 7.12 27.58
C GLY A 1 -9.31 5.84 26.86
N ALA A 2 -9.00 5.71 25.56
CA ALA A 2 -9.24 4.44 24.84
C ALA A 2 -8.40 3.32 25.50
N GLU A 3 -9.04 2.24 25.91
CA GLU A 3 -8.40 1.13 26.63
C GLU A 3 -7.43 0.32 25.76
N LYS A 4 -7.49 0.51 24.44
CA LYS A 4 -6.63 -0.15 23.46
C LYS A 4 -6.32 0.78 22.28
N VAL A 5 -5.08 0.73 21.81
CA VAL A 5 -4.61 1.40 20.59
C VAL A 5 -4.25 0.33 19.58
N TRP A 6 -4.62 0.56 18.33
CA TRP A 6 -4.28 -0.31 17.20
C TRP A 6 -3.13 0.29 16.41
N PHE A 7 -2.28 -0.58 15.88
CA PHE A 7 -1.14 -0.22 15.07
C PHE A 7 -1.29 -0.80 13.66
N ILE A 8 -1.12 0.05 12.65
CA ILE A 8 -0.98 -0.35 11.25
C ILE A 8 0.48 -0.12 10.88
N ASP A 9 1.15 -1.18 10.43
CA ASP A 9 2.56 -1.17 10.06
C ASP A 9 2.74 -0.94 8.54
N VAL A 10 3.98 -1.09 8.05
CA VAL A 10 4.36 -0.89 6.65
C VAL A 10 5.44 -1.90 6.18
N ILE A 11 5.56 -2.06 4.87
CA ILE A 11 6.47 -2.93 4.09
C ILE A 11 6.10 -4.43 4.10
N GLY A 12 5.61 -4.98 5.21
CA GLY A 12 5.29 -6.41 5.28
C GLY A 12 4.55 -6.85 6.53
N ASP A 13 4.34 -8.17 6.65
CA ASP A 13 3.67 -8.79 7.80
C ASP A 13 4.62 -8.84 9.01
N LYS A 14 4.22 -8.18 10.10
CA LYS A 14 4.93 -8.19 11.40
C LYS A 14 4.06 -8.76 12.52
N SER A 15 3.02 -9.51 12.19
CA SER A 15 2.15 -10.19 13.16
C SER A 15 2.93 -11.09 14.13
N SER A 16 4.04 -11.67 13.68
CA SER A 16 4.94 -12.48 14.51
C SER A 16 5.65 -11.69 15.62
N LEU A 17 5.68 -10.36 15.53
CA LEU A 17 6.27 -9.46 16.54
C LEU A 17 5.22 -8.87 17.49
N ASP A 18 3.93 -9.18 17.31
CA ASP A 18 2.85 -8.60 18.11
C ASP A 18 2.71 -9.25 19.50
N GLU A 19 3.63 -8.94 20.39
CA GLU A 19 3.60 -9.43 21.79
C GLU A 19 2.46 -8.81 22.62
N ARG A 20 1.86 -7.70 22.14
CA ARG A 20 0.88 -6.91 22.89
C ARG A 20 -0.53 -6.98 22.34
N GLY A 21 -0.75 -7.72 21.25
CA GLY A 21 -2.05 -7.87 20.62
C GLY A 21 -2.60 -6.56 20.04
N ILE A 22 -1.73 -5.66 19.56
CA ILE A 22 -2.09 -4.33 19.04
C ILE A 22 -1.96 -4.22 17.51
N TYR A 23 -1.44 -5.24 16.83
CA TYR A 23 -1.23 -5.23 15.40
C TYR A 23 -2.55 -5.43 14.65
N LEU A 24 -3.01 -4.38 13.98
CA LEU A 24 -4.26 -4.40 13.20
C LEU A 24 -4.02 -4.85 11.77
N SER A 25 -3.01 -4.30 11.10
CA SER A 25 -2.72 -4.53 9.68
C SER A 25 -1.32 -4.01 9.34
N SER A 26 -0.94 -4.09 8.06
CA SER A 26 0.24 -3.45 7.49
C SER A 26 -0.01 -3.06 6.05
N VAL A 27 0.55 -1.94 5.62
CA VAL A 27 0.70 -1.63 4.19
C VAL A 27 1.82 -2.50 3.64
N VAL A 28 1.47 -3.58 2.96
CA VAL A 28 2.41 -4.53 2.36
C VAL A 28 2.90 -3.99 1.02
N TRP A 29 4.20 -4.12 0.79
CA TRP A 29 4.88 -3.79 -0.46
C TRP A 29 5.47 -5.07 -1.04
N ASP A 30 4.70 -5.79 -1.86
CA ASP A 30 5.18 -6.95 -2.59
C ASP A 30 5.92 -6.52 -3.86
N LEU A 31 7.24 -6.44 -3.75
CA LEU A 31 8.11 -6.09 -4.87
C LEU A 31 8.50 -7.29 -5.74
N SER A 32 8.00 -8.50 -5.46
CA SER A 32 8.49 -9.73 -6.11
C SER A 32 8.34 -9.70 -7.63
N SER A 33 7.21 -9.20 -8.11
CA SER A 33 6.91 -9.05 -9.54
C SER A 33 7.85 -8.04 -10.21
N LEU A 34 8.02 -6.86 -9.58
CA LEU A 34 8.92 -5.81 -10.08
C LEU A 34 10.39 -6.22 -10.00
N ALA A 35 10.80 -6.92 -8.94
CA ALA A 35 12.16 -7.44 -8.78
C ALA A 35 12.47 -8.49 -9.85
N THR A 36 11.53 -9.39 -10.13
CA THR A 36 11.64 -10.39 -11.21
C THR A 36 11.78 -9.72 -12.58
N LEU A 37 10.96 -8.70 -12.85
CA LEU A 37 11.05 -7.90 -14.07
C LEU A 37 12.42 -7.19 -14.18
N ALA A 38 12.88 -6.57 -13.10
CA ALA A 38 14.15 -5.87 -13.05
C ALA A 38 15.34 -6.80 -13.33
N ILE A 39 15.38 -7.99 -12.71
CA ILE A 39 16.41 -9.00 -12.97
C ILE A 39 16.43 -9.38 -14.46
N LYS A 40 15.27 -9.66 -15.04
CA LYS A 40 15.15 -9.99 -16.47
C LYS A 40 15.63 -8.85 -17.36
N GLN A 41 15.33 -7.60 -17.00
CA GLN A 41 15.82 -6.44 -17.77
C GLN A 41 17.33 -6.25 -17.64
N VAL A 42 17.95 -6.58 -16.51
CA VAL A 42 19.42 -6.58 -16.38
C VAL A 42 20.03 -7.58 -17.35
N GLU A 43 19.52 -8.82 -17.37
CA GLU A 43 19.99 -9.88 -18.27
C GLU A 43 19.85 -9.51 -19.76
N GLN A 44 18.84 -8.71 -20.08
CA GLN A 44 18.55 -8.24 -21.44
C GLN A 44 19.24 -6.92 -21.81
N GLY A 45 19.96 -6.29 -20.87
CA GLY A 45 20.58 -4.98 -21.07
C GLY A 45 19.59 -3.82 -21.19
N ALA A 46 18.36 -3.98 -20.71
CA ALA A 46 17.28 -2.99 -20.75
C ALA A 46 17.00 -2.34 -19.38
N PHE A 47 17.71 -2.75 -18.32
CA PHE A 47 17.46 -2.23 -16.97
C PHE A 47 17.62 -0.71 -16.90
N GLY A 48 16.62 -0.05 -16.30
CA GLY A 48 16.60 1.39 -16.12
C GLY A 48 16.09 2.19 -17.32
N SER A 49 15.53 1.53 -18.34
CA SER A 49 14.91 2.22 -19.47
C SER A 49 13.57 2.87 -19.14
N GLU A 50 12.89 2.43 -18.07
CA GLU A 50 11.55 2.90 -17.67
C GLU A 50 11.41 2.95 -16.15
N THR A 51 10.42 3.71 -15.68
CA THR A 51 10.03 3.76 -14.26
C THR A 51 9.15 2.57 -13.90
N TYR A 52 9.46 1.90 -12.79
CA TYR A 52 8.58 0.89 -12.21
C TYR A 52 7.54 1.53 -11.31
N TRP A 53 6.27 1.20 -11.55
CA TRP A 53 5.16 1.63 -10.70
C TRP A 53 4.65 0.46 -9.89
N LEU A 54 4.57 0.65 -8.57
CA LEU A 54 3.87 -0.25 -7.67
C LEU A 54 2.49 0.35 -7.37
N ASN A 55 1.43 -0.43 -7.56
CA ASN A 55 0.04 -0.02 -7.38
C ASN A 55 -0.78 -1.17 -6.77
N THR A 56 -2.09 -0.93 -6.58
CA THR A 56 -3.00 -1.89 -5.94
C THR A 56 -3.20 -3.17 -6.76
N GLU A 57 -2.86 -3.16 -8.05
CA GLU A 57 -2.97 -4.32 -8.94
C GLU A 57 -1.73 -5.21 -8.90
N ASN A 58 -0.57 -4.66 -8.55
CA ASN A 58 0.70 -5.35 -8.76
C ASN A 58 1.61 -5.48 -7.52
N GLY A 59 1.22 -4.96 -6.36
CA GLY A 59 1.90 -5.33 -5.11
C GLY A 59 1.78 -4.39 -3.91
N ILE A 60 1.01 -3.28 -3.96
CA ILE A 60 0.74 -2.49 -2.75
C ILE A 60 -0.67 -2.75 -2.22
N GLY A 61 -0.82 -2.95 -0.90
CA GLY A 61 -2.14 -3.19 -0.31
C GLY A 61 -2.10 -3.35 1.20
N LEU A 62 -3.27 -3.44 1.84
CA LEU A 62 -3.36 -3.73 3.27
C LEU A 62 -3.31 -5.24 3.52
N LEU A 63 -2.67 -5.65 4.61
CA LEU A 63 -2.71 -7.04 5.09
C LEU A 63 -4.01 -7.32 5.82
N ARG A 64 -4.78 -8.31 5.38
CA ARG A 64 -5.96 -8.79 6.12
C ARG A 64 -5.52 -9.56 7.37
N THR A 65 -6.02 -9.17 8.53
CA THR A 65 -5.84 -9.91 9.79
C THR A 65 -7.18 -10.33 10.36
N GLN A 66 -7.16 -11.19 11.38
CA GLN A 66 -8.37 -11.62 12.10
C GLN A 66 -9.13 -10.48 12.80
N TRP A 67 -8.49 -9.33 12.98
CA TRP A 67 -9.08 -8.18 13.67
C TRP A 67 -9.95 -7.32 12.75
N ILE A 68 -9.92 -7.57 11.44
CA ILE A 68 -10.64 -6.81 10.44
C ILE A 68 -11.95 -7.54 10.09
N PRO A 69 -13.11 -6.98 10.46
CA PRO A 69 -14.40 -7.53 10.09
C PRO A 69 -14.57 -7.68 8.57
N GLY A 70 -15.41 -8.63 8.14
CA GLY A 70 -15.58 -8.95 6.72
C GLY A 70 -16.14 -7.80 5.88
N ASP A 71 -17.07 -7.04 6.43
CA ASP A 71 -17.64 -5.84 5.82
C ASP A 71 -16.62 -4.71 5.67
N VAL A 72 -15.77 -4.51 6.70
CA VAL A 72 -14.65 -3.55 6.62
C VAL A 72 -13.63 -3.98 5.56
N TRP A 73 -13.31 -5.28 5.49
CA TRP A 73 -12.40 -5.80 4.47
C TRP A 73 -12.97 -5.64 3.05
N ALA A 74 -14.27 -5.87 2.87
CA ALA A 74 -14.93 -5.65 1.58
C ALA A 74 -14.82 -4.19 1.12
N ALA A 75 -14.96 -3.22 2.03
CA ALA A 75 -14.76 -1.80 1.71
C ALA A 75 -13.31 -1.48 1.31
N VAL A 76 -12.32 -2.16 1.89
CA VAL A 76 -10.90 -2.03 1.48
C VAL A 76 -10.70 -2.59 0.07
N GLU A 77 -11.26 -3.75 -0.23
CA GLU A 77 -11.17 -4.36 -1.56
C GLU A 77 -11.89 -3.52 -2.62
N GLU A 78 -13.05 -2.95 -2.30
CA GLU A 78 -13.77 -2.01 -3.15
C GLU A 78 -12.94 -0.76 -3.44
N ALA A 79 -12.32 -0.16 -2.42
CA ALA A 79 -11.44 1.00 -2.61
C ALA A 79 -10.20 0.65 -3.46
N ALA A 80 -9.57 -0.51 -3.23
CA ALA A 80 -8.42 -0.96 -4.03
C ALA A 80 -8.79 -1.15 -5.50
N ALA A 81 -9.98 -1.70 -5.77
CA ALA A 81 -10.52 -1.84 -7.11
C ALA A 81 -10.87 -0.48 -7.74
N GLY A 82 -11.44 0.46 -6.98
CA GLY A 82 -11.72 1.82 -7.43
C GLY A 82 -10.45 2.58 -7.81
N ILE A 83 -9.35 2.40 -7.07
CA ILE A 83 -8.03 2.97 -7.42
C ILE A 83 -7.51 2.35 -8.72
N ALA A 84 -7.57 1.02 -8.84
CA ALA A 84 -7.13 0.31 -10.06
C ALA A 84 -7.94 0.72 -11.30
N ALA A 85 -9.25 0.92 -11.14
CA ALA A 85 -10.14 1.38 -12.21
C ALA A 85 -9.97 2.87 -12.56
N GLY A 86 -9.30 3.65 -11.71
CA GLY A 86 -9.19 5.11 -11.84
C GLY A 86 -10.43 5.88 -11.36
N ASP A 87 -11.39 5.20 -10.74
CA ASP A 87 -12.57 5.82 -10.11
C ASP A 87 -12.20 6.59 -8.83
N ILE A 88 -11.13 6.17 -8.16
CA ILE A 88 -10.54 6.84 -7.01
C ILE A 88 -9.15 7.35 -7.40
N ASP A 89 -8.99 8.66 -7.50
CA ASP A 89 -7.69 9.29 -7.79
C ASP A 89 -6.84 9.43 -6.51
N VAL A 90 -5.66 8.81 -6.54
CA VAL A 90 -4.59 8.98 -5.55
C VAL A 90 -3.43 9.67 -6.24
N PRO A 91 -3.35 11.00 -6.22
CA PRO A 91 -2.41 11.73 -7.06
C PRO A 91 -0.97 11.57 -6.57
N LEU A 92 -0.05 11.53 -7.52
CA LEU A 92 1.38 11.65 -7.24
C LEU A 92 1.71 13.10 -6.85
N THR A 93 2.09 13.32 -5.60
CA THR A 93 2.63 14.59 -5.11
C THR A 93 4.15 14.45 -4.95
N ALA A 94 4.91 14.87 -5.96
CA ALA A 94 6.36 14.72 -6.03
C ALA A 94 7.12 15.77 -5.20
N THR A 95 6.45 16.86 -4.80
CA THR A 95 7.05 17.95 -4.02
C THR A 95 6.30 18.20 -2.71
N GLY A 96 7.00 18.80 -1.73
CA GLY A 96 6.36 19.19 -0.48
C GLY A 96 5.30 20.29 -0.62
N ALA A 97 5.33 21.07 -1.71
CA ALA A 97 4.27 22.02 -2.03
C ALA A 97 3.01 21.29 -2.50
N GLU A 98 3.16 20.35 -3.44
CA GLU A 98 2.04 19.53 -3.94
C GLU A 98 1.37 18.72 -2.83
N VAL A 99 2.15 18.19 -1.87
CA VAL A 99 1.59 17.52 -0.68
C VAL A 99 0.72 18.49 0.15
N LYS A 100 1.20 19.70 0.40
CA LYS A 100 0.44 20.70 1.18
C LYS A 100 -0.83 21.12 0.45
N ASP A 101 -0.74 21.36 -0.85
CA ASP A 101 -1.89 21.73 -1.67
C ASP A 101 -2.93 20.61 -1.68
N PHE A 102 -2.50 19.35 -1.78
CA PHE A 102 -3.39 18.18 -1.70
C PHE A 102 -4.10 18.07 -0.35
N LEU A 103 -3.38 18.29 0.75
CA LEU A 103 -3.97 18.20 2.10
C LEU A 103 -4.99 19.31 2.39
N ASN A 104 -4.85 20.48 1.74
CA ASN A 104 -5.71 21.64 1.97
C ASN A 104 -6.82 21.80 0.92
N ARG A 105 -6.97 20.86 -0.03
CA ARG A 105 -7.86 21.00 -1.20
C ARG A 105 -9.35 21.14 -0.87
N ASP A 106 -9.75 20.71 0.33
CA ASP A 106 -11.13 20.67 0.82
C ASP A 106 -11.37 21.64 2.01
N GLU A 107 -10.38 22.49 2.36
CA GLU A 107 -10.52 23.61 3.31
C GLU A 107 -11.01 24.89 2.62
#